data_AF-A0A5J4P7N5-F1
#
_entry.id   AF-A0A5J4P7N5-F1
#
_cell.length_a   1.000
_cell.length_b   1.000
_cell.length_c   1.000
_cell.angle_alpha   90.00
_cell.angle_beta   90.00
_cell.angle_gamma   90.00
#
_symmetry.space_group_name_H-M   'P 1'
#
loop_
_entity.id
_entity.type
_entity.pdbx_description
1 polymer ?
#
loop_
_entity_poly.entity_id
_entity_poly.type
_entity_poly.pdbx_seq_one_letter_code
_entity_poly.pdbx_strand_id
1 'polypeptide(L)'
;WKQRARQLEKGYTYENRLSNLTYKRAGDDTDNLSAASGEEKSIVDRLDWVAYKNQFFSSVFISDHDFDKSKLASKPENQGSGYIKSYSAEMNTFFDPTGVEPTVMHFYIGPNHYKTLRALDKGRTEKWELDDLVYLGWPIVRWINQWFTINVFDWLSSIGLSMGMVLLVMTIIIKIIVFPATWKTYRSSAKMRVLK
;
A
#
# COMPACT_ATOMS: atom_id res chain seq x y z
N TRP A 1 -6.59 -0.59 19.68
CA TRP A 1 -7.45 -0.68 18.48
C TRP A 1 -7.52 -2.12 17.98
N LYS A 2 -8.69 -2.59 17.52
CA LYS A 2 -8.92 -3.96 17.01
C LYS A 2 -9.89 -3.93 15.84
N GLN A 3 -9.69 -4.77 14.83
CA GLN A 3 -10.58 -4.90 13.67
C GLN A 3 -10.57 -6.32 13.12
N ARG A 4 -11.76 -6.83 12.77
CA ARG A 4 -11.90 -8.03 11.95
C ARG A 4 -12.14 -7.62 10.51
N ALA A 5 -11.21 -7.94 9.62
CA ALA A 5 -11.31 -7.64 8.20
C ALA A 5 -12.29 -8.62 7.55
N ARG A 6 -13.42 -8.10 7.08
CA ARG A 6 -14.41 -8.89 6.33
C ARG A 6 -13.84 -9.28 4.98
N GLN A 7 -14.18 -10.48 4.53
CA GLN A 7 -13.92 -10.92 3.16
C GLN A 7 -14.87 -10.19 2.20
N LEU A 8 -14.31 -9.48 1.23
CA LEU A 8 -15.06 -8.71 0.23
C LEU A 8 -15.08 -9.42 -1.13
N GLU A 9 -14.07 -10.23 -1.42
CA GLU A 9 -13.91 -10.93 -2.69
C GLU A 9 -14.26 -12.42 -2.57
N LYS A 10 -14.57 -13.08 -3.70
CA LYS A 10 -14.79 -14.53 -3.70
C LYS A 10 -13.51 -15.32 -3.37
N GLY A 11 -12.35 -14.79 -3.73
CA GLY A 11 -11.06 -15.45 -3.60
C GLY A 11 -10.37 -15.17 -2.27
N TYR A 12 -10.69 -15.96 -1.23
CA TYR A 12 -10.10 -15.82 0.11
C TYR A 12 -8.55 -15.77 0.08
N THR A 13 -7.89 -16.71 -0.60
CA THR A 13 -6.42 -16.82 -0.59
C THR A 13 -5.75 -15.59 -1.20
N TYR A 14 -6.33 -15.05 -2.27
CA TYR A 14 -5.78 -13.89 -2.97
C TYR A 14 -6.00 -12.61 -2.16
N GLU A 15 -7.22 -12.38 -1.68
CA GLU A 15 -7.55 -11.23 -0.82
C GLU A 15 -6.70 -11.23 0.45
N ASN A 16 -6.54 -12.40 1.08
CA ASN A 16 -5.72 -12.57 2.29
C ASN A 16 -4.24 -12.23 2.06
N ARG A 17 -3.67 -12.58 0.89
CA ARG A 17 -2.28 -12.24 0.52
C ARG A 17 -2.08 -10.75 0.26
N LEU A 18 -3.11 -10.05 -0.20
CA LEU A 18 -3.08 -8.60 -0.44
C LEU A 18 -3.49 -7.78 0.78
N SER A 19 -3.87 -8.45 1.87
CA SER A 19 -4.25 -7.84 3.13
C SER A 19 -3.13 -7.99 4.14
N ASN A 20 -2.75 -6.91 4.80
CA ASN A 20 -1.72 -6.94 5.84
C ASN A 20 -1.90 -5.78 6.83
N LEU A 21 -1.25 -5.95 7.98
CA LEU A 21 -1.04 -4.86 8.91
C LEU A 21 0.25 -4.15 8.47
N THR A 22 0.14 -2.88 8.08
CA THR A 22 1.27 -2.03 7.66
C THR A 22 1.43 -0.89 8.65
N TYR A 23 2.64 -0.44 8.91
CA TYR A 23 2.93 0.68 9.81
C TYR A 23 4.05 1.56 9.25
N LYS A 24 4.06 2.84 9.62
CA LYS A 24 5.14 3.79 9.29
C LYS A 24 5.91 4.12 10.55
N ARG A 25 7.23 3.99 10.49
CA ARG A 25 8.12 4.42 11.57
C ARG A 25 8.41 5.91 11.41
N ALA A 26 8.50 6.61 12.53
CA ALA A 26 8.77 8.04 12.53
C ALA A 26 10.11 8.36 11.86
N GLY A 27 10.05 9.10 10.75
CA GLY A 27 11.22 9.49 9.96
C GLY A 27 11.89 8.39 9.12
N ASP A 28 11.27 7.20 8.99
CA ASP A 28 11.80 6.06 8.22
C ASP A 28 10.71 5.46 7.30
N ASP A 29 11.02 4.40 6.56
CA ASP A 29 10.10 3.76 5.60
C ASP A 29 8.97 2.96 6.28
N THR A 30 7.93 2.65 5.49
CA THR A 30 6.87 1.74 5.91
C THR A 30 7.34 0.30 5.97
N ASP A 31 6.80 -0.46 6.93
CA ASP A 31 7.06 -1.88 7.10
C ASP A 31 5.73 -2.60 7.43
N ASN A 32 5.69 -3.93 7.34
CA ASN A 32 4.46 -4.69 7.51
C ASN A 32 4.67 -6.02 8.23
N LEU A 33 3.60 -6.50 8.85
CA LEU A 33 3.53 -7.88 9.31
C LEU A 33 3.25 -8.81 8.13
N SER A 34 3.67 -10.06 8.28
CA SER A 34 3.45 -11.15 7.35
C SER A 34 1.99 -11.21 6.89
N ALA A 35 1.83 -11.22 5.57
CA ALA A 35 0.53 -11.44 4.96
C ALA A 35 0.12 -12.92 5.01
N ALA A 36 1.07 -13.85 5.13
CA ALA A 36 0.83 -15.29 4.95
C ALA A 36 0.55 -16.02 6.26
N SER A 37 1.12 -15.56 7.37
CA SER A 37 1.07 -16.23 8.67
C SER A 37 0.54 -15.31 9.74
N GLY A 38 0.09 -15.90 10.86
CA GLY A 38 -0.12 -15.14 12.07
C GLY A 38 1.21 -14.59 12.58
N GLU A 39 1.23 -13.32 12.97
CA GLU A 39 2.41 -12.66 13.52
C GLU A 39 1.99 -11.68 14.62
N GLU A 40 2.82 -11.61 15.65
CA GLU A 40 2.73 -10.61 16.71
C GLU A 40 4.12 -10.00 16.90
N LYS A 41 4.19 -8.67 16.91
CA LYS A 41 5.44 -7.92 16.96
C LYS A 41 5.31 -6.76 17.92
N SER A 42 6.27 -6.64 18.83
CA SER A 42 6.48 -5.44 19.65
C SER A 42 7.47 -4.54 18.94
N ILE A 43 7.08 -3.29 18.70
CA ILE A 43 7.88 -2.28 18.03
C ILE A 43 8.30 -1.24 19.06
N VAL A 44 9.62 -1.06 19.18
CA VAL A 44 10.25 -0.11 20.10
C VAL A 44 10.29 1.29 19.48
N ASP A 45 10.47 1.36 18.16
CA ASP A 45 10.50 2.61 17.41
C ASP A 45 9.15 3.34 17.47
N ARG A 46 9.20 4.67 17.36
CA ARG A 46 8.00 5.50 17.25
C ARG A 46 7.33 5.26 15.90
N LEU A 47 6.01 5.27 15.87
CA LEU A 47 5.21 5.06 14.67
C LEU A 47 4.33 6.27 14.37
N ASP A 48 4.37 6.79 13.15
CA ASP A 48 3.47 7.88 12.72
C ASP A 48 2.03 7.37 12.59
N TRP A 49 1.89 6.16 12.05
CA TRP A 49 0.60 5.53 11.84
C TRP A 49 0.67 4.01 11.74
N VAL A 50 -0.48 3.38 12.00
CA VAL A 50 -0.73 1.95 11.80
C VAL A 50 -1.96 1.77 10.91
N ALA A 51 -1.84 0.90 9.92
CA ALA A 51 -2.87 0.61 8.93
C ALA A 51 -3.28 -0.86 8.92
N TYR A 52 -4.59 -1.08 8.94
CA TYR A 52 -5.20 -2.35 8.60
C TYR A 52 -5.62 -2.29 7.13
N LYS A 53 -4.80 -2.90 6.27
CA LYS A 53 -4.97 -2.88 4.83
C LYS A 53 -5.66 -4.15 4.34
N ASN A 54 -6.65 -3.97 3.48
CA ASN A 54 -7.20 -4.99 2.59
C ASN A 54 -6.77 -4.69 1.14
N GLN A 55 -7.16 -5.52 0.16
CA GLN A 55 -6.84 -5.36 -1.26
C GLN A 55 -7.21 -3.96 -1.79
N PHE A 56 -8.41 -3.46 -1.50
CA PHE A 56 -8.93 -2.22 -2.08
C PHE A 56 -9.10 -1.06 -1.10
N PHE A 57 -9.12 -1.33 0.21
CA PHE A 57 -9.39 -0.33 1.24
C PHE A 57 -8.41 -0.47 2.40
N SER A 58 -8.21 0.63 3.12
CA SER A 58 -7.44 0.64 4.36
C SER A 58 -8.16 1.44 5.42
N SER A 59 -8.00 0.99 6.66
CA SER A 59 -8.25 1.79 7.85
C SER A 59 -6.91 2.15 8.44
N VAL A 60 -6.62 3.43 8.64
CA VAL A 60 -5.34 3.93 9.14
C VAL A 60 -5.59 4.78 10.36
N PHE A 61 -4.85 4.51 11.41
CA PHE A 61 -4.85 5.30 12.63
C PHE A 61 -3.52 6.05 12.73
N ILE A 62 -3.62 7.37 12.88
CA ILE A 62 -2.52 8.33 12.75
C ILE A 62 -2.49 9.19 14.00
N SER A 63 -1.30 9.50 14.52
CA SER A 63 -1.11 10.45 15.60
C SER A 63 -0.20 11.59 15.13
N ASP A 64 -0.52 12.83 15.50
CA ASP A 64 0.38 13.96 15.27
C ASP A 64 1.56 13.96 16.26
N HIS A 65 1.52 13.13 17.33
CA HIS A 65 2.59 12.98 18.32
C HIS A 65 3.23 11.58 18.33
N ASP A 66 3.07 10.84 17.23
CA ASP A 66 3.47 9.45 17.07
C ASP A 66 2.85 8.49 18.11
N PHE A 67 3.10 7.21 17.89
CA PHE A 67 2.82 6.14 18.82
C PHE A 67 4.12 5.52 19.35
N ASP A 68 4.15 5.15 20.63
CA ASP A 68 5.25 4.38 21.23
C ASP A 68 4.77 3.06 21.84
N LYS A 69 5.73 2.19 22.18
CA LYS A 69 5.51 0.88 22.82
C LYS A 69 4.42 0.07 22.12
N SER A 70 4.47 0.05 20.79
CA SER A 70 3.42 -0.52 19.97
C SER A 70 3.50 -2.05 19.93
N LYS A 71 2.42 -2.74 20.27
CA LYS A 71 2.24 -4.19 20.08
C LYS A 71 1.22 -4.42 18.98
N LEU A 72 1.68 -4.96 17.86
CA LEU A 72 0.88 -5.19 16.66
C LEU A 72 0.70 -6.69 16.46
N ALA A 73 -0.52 -7.12 16.16
CA ALA A 73 -0.80 -8.51 15.85
C ALA A 73 -1.73 -8.63 14.64
N SER A 74 -1.43 -9.63 13.81
CA SER A 74 -2.20 -10.02 12.63
C SER A 74 -2.42 -11.52 12.69
N LYS A 75 -3.68 -11.97 12.65
CA LYS A 75 -4.05 -13.38 12.68
C LYS A 75 -4.95 -13.70 11.49
N PRO A 76 -4.56 -14.64 10.60
CA PRO A 76 -5.45 -15.09 9.54
C PRO A 76 -6.69 -15.78 10.12
N GLU A 77 -7.85 -15.54 9.51
CA GLU A 77 -9.12 -16.17 9.85
C GLU A 77 -9.35 -17.39 8.97
N ASN A 78 -10.15 -18.36 9.40
CA ASN A 78 -10.39 -19.56 8.58
C ASN A 78 -11.18 -19.23 7.31
N GLN A 79 -10.84 -19.90 6.20
CA GLN A 79 -11.60 -19.81 4.96
C GLN A 79 -13.07 -20.23 5.20
N GLY A 80 -14.02 -19.45 4.66
CA GLY A 80 -15.46 -19.67 4.87
C GLY A 80 -16.04 -18.99 6.11
N SER A 81 -15.22 -18.38 6.96
CA SER A 81 -15.69 -17.60 8.12
C SER A 81 -16.37 -16.27 7.77
N GLY A 82 -16.21 -15.80 6.52
CA GLY A 82 -16.61 -14.45 6.08
C GLY A 82 -15.61 -13.35 6.45
N TYR A 83 -14.49 -13.70 7.08
CA TYR A 83 -13.41 -12.79 7.44
C TYR A 83 -12.08 -13.32 6.89
N ILE A 84 -11.16 -12.39 6.60
CA ILE A 84 -9.81 -12.73 6.11
C ILE A 84 -8.79 -12.70 7.25
N LYS A 85 -8.86 -11.69 8.12
CA LYS A 85 -7.89 -11.48 9.21
C LYS A 85 -8.50 -10.77 10.41
N SER A 86 -7.94 -11.06 11.57
CA SER A 86 -8.14 -10.31 12.80
C SER A 86 -6.87 -9.52 13.13
N TYR A 87 -7.00 -8.21 13.24
CA TYR A 87 -5.92 -7.29 13.57
C TYR A 87 -6.10 -6.68 14.96
N SER A 88 -4.99 -6.45 15.64
CA SER A 88 -4.96 -5.65 16.86
C SER A 88 -3.69 -4.81 16.95
N ALA A 89 -3.84 -3.60 17.48
CA ALA A 89 -2.76 -2.68 17.79
C ALA A 89 -2.99 -2.12 19.19
N GLU A 90 -2.03 -2.33 20.08
CA GLU A 90 -1.95 -1.66 21.37
C GLU A 90 -0.76 -0.70 21.30
N MET A 91 -0.97 0.55 21.69
CA MET A 91 -0.03 1.63 21.46
C MET A 91 -0.31 2.75 22.45
N ASN A 92 0.74 3.45 22.85
CA ASN A 92 0.61 4.68 23.63
C ASN A 92 0.87 5.88 22.72
N THR A 93 0.33 7.03 23.09
CA THR A 93 0.63 8.30 22.44
C THR A 93 0.74 9.38 23.51
N PHE A 94 1.14 10.57 23.09
CA PHE A 94 1.25 11.73 23.96
C PHE A 94 -0.09 12.07 24.63
N PHE A 95 -0.04 12.45 25.91
CA PHE A 95 -1.17 12.97 26.65
C PHE A 95 -0.67 14.06 27.61
N ASP A 96 -1.17 15.28 27.45
CA ASP A 96 -0.91 16.38 28.36
C ASP A 96 -1.96 16.41 29.49
N PRO A 97 -1.58 16.09 30.74
CA PRO A 97 -2.52 16.14 31.87
C PRO A 97 -2.90 17.58 32.25
N THR A 98 -2.17 18.59 31.81
CA THR A 98 -2.46 20.01 32.08
C THR A 98 -3.53 20.56 31.14
N GLY A 99 -3.77 19.90 30.00
CA GLY A 99 -4.77 20.27 29.00
C GLY A 99 -4.38 21.46 28.12
N VAL A 100 -3.10 21.85 28.11
CA VAL A 100 -2.58 22.93 27.26
C VAL A 100 -2.40 22.43 25.82
N GLU A 101 -1.87 21.22 25.66
CA GLU A 101 -1.62 20.60 24.36
C GLU A 101 -2.60 19.43 24.12
N PRO A 102 -3.46 19.50 23.10
CA PRO A 102 -4.40 18.43 22.81
C PRO A 102 -3.70 17.23 22.15
N THR A 103 -4.06 16.02 22.56
CA THR A 103 -3.72 14.80 21.80
C THR A 103 -4.55 14.75 20.51
N VAL A 104 -3.95 15.09 19.38
CA VAL A 104 -4.60 15.04 18.07
C VAL A 104 -4.32 13.70 17.38
N MET A 105 -5.39 13.01 16.99
CA MET A 105 -5.32 11.75 16.27
C MET A 105 -6.31 11.76 15.09
N HIS A 106 -5.97 11.05 14.04
CA HIS A 106 -6.75 10.98 12.82
C HIS A 106 -7.05 9.55 12.42
N PHE A 107 -8.22 9.36 11.81
CA PHE A 107 -8.59 8.11 11.14
C PHE A 107 -8.81 8.35 9.66
N TYR A 108 -8.10 7.59 8.84
CA TYR A 108 -8.44 7.43 7.43
C TYR A 108 -9.15 6.09 7.25
N ILE A 109 -10.36 6.12 6.68
CA ILE A 109 -11.10 4.90 6.31
C ILE A 109 -11.56 5.08 4.88
N GLY A 110 -10.87 4.44 3.94
CA GLY A 110 -11.09 4.74 2.53
C GLY A 110 -10.33 3.85 1.56
N PRO A 111 -10.42 4.14 0.25
CA PRO A 111 -9.82 3.31 -0.79
C PRO A 111 -8.29 3.41 -0.80
N ASN A 112 -7.64 2.36 -1.29
CA ASN A 112 -6.21 2.32 -1.58
C ASN A 112 -5.91 3.00 -2.92
N HIS A 113 -6.27 4.28 -3.04
CA HIS A 113 -6.11 5.05 -4.27
C HIS A 113 -4.94 6.02 -4.14
N TYR A 114 -3.89 5.80 -4.93
CA TYR A 114 -2.60 6.50 -4.82
C TYR A 114 -2.75 8.02 -4.80
N LYS A 115 -3.48 8.60 -5.78
CA LYS A 115 -3.65 10.05 -5.88
C LYS A 115 -4.48 10.64 -4.74
N THR A 116 -5.45 9.89 -4.19
CA THR A 116 -6.24 10.32 -3.04
C THR A 116 -5.38 10.37 -1.79
N LEU A 117 -4.63 9.29 -1.52
CA LEU A 117 -3.74 9.21 -0.36
C LEU A 117 -2.64 10.27 -0.43
N ARG A 118 -2.03 10.47 -1.61
CA ARG A 118 -1.03 11.51 -1.84
C ARG A 118 -1.59 12.92 -1.66
N ALA A 119 -2.87 13.13 -1.92
CA ALA A 119 -3.50 14.43 -1.76
C ALA A 119 -3.69 14.81 -0.28
N LEU A 120 -3.70 13.86 0.64
CA LEU A 120 -3.82 14.12 2.09
C LEU A 120 -2.58 14.84 2.66
N ASP A 121 -1.42 14.70 2.00
CA ASP A 121 -0.20 15.41 2.36
C ASP A 121 -0.12 16.83 1.80
N LYS A 122 -1.06 17.25 0.94
CA LYS A 122 -1.01 18.58 0.32
C LYS A 122 -1.23 19.66 1.39
N GLY A 123 -0.26 20.57 1.50
CA GLY A 123 -0.32 21.70 2.44
C GLY A 123 0.07 21.36 3.87
N ARG A 124 0.52 20.12 4.15
CA ARG A 124 1.06 19.73 5.45
C ARG A 124 2.58 19.94 5.48
N THR A 125 3.08 20.43 6.61
CA THR A 125 4.52 20.49 6.89
C THR A 125 5.08 19.09 7.10
N GLU A 126 4.35 18.29 7.89
CA GLU A 126 4.65 16.89 8.16
C GLU A 126 3.74 16.00 7.32
N LYS A 127 4.36 15.19 6.47
CA LYS A 127 3.67 14.31 5.54
C LYS A 127 3.40 12.99 6.22
N TRP A 128 2.16 12.51 6.12
CA TRP A 128 1.81 11.17 6.57
C TRP A 128 2.28 10.09 5.59
N GLU A 129 2.48 10.44 4.31
CA GLU A 129 2.96 9.52 3.27
C GLU A 129 2.07 8.27 3.11
N LEU A 130 0.75 8.43 3.33
CA LEU A 130 -0.20 7.33 3.24
C LEU A 130 -0.23 6.69 1.84
N ASP A 131 0.31 7.36 0.82
CA ASP A 131 0.45 6.81 -0.52
C ASP A 131 1.37 5.57 -0.58
N ASP A 132 2.22 5.37 0.42
CA ASP A 132 3.03 4.14 0.62
C ASP A 132 2.17 2.88 0.83
N LEU A 133 0.91 3.03 1.26
CA LEU A 133 -0.03 1.91 1.36
C LEU A 133 -0.31 1.26 0.00
N VAL A 134 -0.08 1.97 -1.11
CA VAL A 134 -0.25 1.43 -2.46
C VAL A 134 1.08 0.87 -2.95
N TYR A 135 1.15 -0.46 -3.07
CA TYR A 135 2.35 -1.11 -3.60
C TYR A 135 2.45 -0.87 -5.11
N LEU A 136 3.42 -0.03 -5.50
CA LEU A 136 3.68 0.31 -6.90
C LEU A 136 4.89 -0.44 -7.49
N GLY A 137 5.42 -1.45 -6.79
CA GLY A 137 6.61 -2.20 -7.20
C GLY A 137 7.89 -1.74 -6.50
N TRP A 138 9.01 -2.37 -6.86
CA TRP A 138 10.36 -1.96 -6.45
C TRP A 138 10.69 -0.52 -6.89
N PRO A 139 11.65 0.18 -6.25
CA PRO A 139 11.81 1.64 -6.35
C PRO A 139 11.81 2.22 -7.77
N ILE A 140 12.49 1.57 -8.73
CA ILE A 140 12.53 2.02 -10.13
C ILE A 140 11.15 1.91 -10.79
N VAL A 141 10.45 0.79 -10.61
CA VAL A 141 9.10 0.62 -11.16
C VAL A 141 8.08 1.47 -10.44
N ARG A 142 8.24 1.71 -9.12
CA ARG A 142 7.43 2.67 -8.39
C ARG A 142 7.51 4.06 -9.03
N TRP A 143 8.71 4.54 -9.33
CA TRP A 143 8.89 5.84 -9.99
C TRP A 143 8.20 5.89 -11.36
N ILE A 144 8.37 4.86 -12.20
CA ILE A 144 7.67 4.76 -13.48
C ILE A 144 6.15 4.77 -13.28
N ASN A 145 5.65 4.01 -12.32
CA ASN A 145 4.22 3.90 -12.08
C ASN A 145 3.59 5.22 -11.61
N GLN A 146 4.28 5.95 -10.73
CA GLN A 146 3.83 7.24 -10.21
C GLN A 146 3.78 8.32 -11.31
N TRP A 147 4.83 8.41 -12.12
CA TRP A 147 4.95 9.49 -13.10
C TRP A 147 4.32 9.18 -14.44
N PHE A 148 4.35 7.92 -14.88
CA PHE A 148 3.86 7.50 -16.18
C PHE A 148 2.56 6.71 -16.08
N THR A 149 2.59 5.52 -15.46
CA THR A 149 1.48 4.54 -15.54
C THR A 149 0.15 5.13 -15.07
N ILE A 150 0.13 5.72 -13.86
CA ILE A 150 -1.12 6.27 -13.29
C ILE A 150 -1.63 7.45 -14.13
N ASN A 151 -0.75 8.33 -14.61
CA ASN A 151 -1.19 9.50 -15.38
C ASN A 151 -1.72 9.13 -16.76
N VAL A 152 -1.09 8.18 -17.45
CA VAL A 152 -1.58 7.68 -18.74
C VAL A 152 -2.89 6.92 -18.56
N PHE A 153 -3.01 6.10 -17.51
CA PHE A 153 -4.25 5.40 -17.20
C PHE A 153 -5.41 6.36 -16.95
N ASP A 154 -5.20 7.41 -16.16
CA ASP A 154 -6.23 8.40 -15.87
C ASP A 154 -6.61 9.22 -17.11
N TRP A 155 -5.64 9.56 -17.96
CA TRP A 155 -5.88 10.24 -19.23
C TRP A 155 -6.69 9.37 -20.20
N LEU A 156 -6.35 8.09 -20.35
CA LEU A 156 -7.11 7.15 -21.18
C LEU A 156 -8.51 6.90 -20.63
N SER A 157 -8.68 6.90 -19.31
CA SER A 157 -9.98 6.73 -18.67
C SER A 157 -10.86 7.98 -18.81
N SER A 158 -10.26 9.18 -18.80
CA SER A 158 -11.02 10.45 -18.86
C SER A 158 -11.61 10.74 -20.25
N ILE A 159 -11.05 10.18 -21.32
CA ILE A 159 -11.60 10.28 -22.68
C ILE A 159 -12.78 9.33 -22.95
N GLY A 160 -13.26 8.60 -21.93
CA GLY A 160 -14.47 7.77 -22.01
C GLY A 160 -14.26 6.36 -22.56
N LEU A 161 -13.03 5.87 -22.62
CA LEU A 161 -12.76 4.48 -23.00
C LEU A 161 -13.26 3.51 -21.92
N SER A 162 -13.76 2.34 -22.33
CA SER A 162 -14.06 1.26 -21.40
C SER A 162 -12.77 0.71 -20.78
N MET A 163 -12.83 0.17 -19.55
CA MET A 163 -11.65 -0.34 -18.83
C MET A 163 -10.86 -1.37 -19.65
N GLY A 164 -11.53 -2.24 -20.40
CA GLY A 164 -10.88 -3.20 -21.28
C GLY A 164 -10.07 -2.54 -22.40
N MET A 165 -10.60 -1.48 -23.00
CA MET A 165 -9.88 -0.72 -24.03
C MET A 165 -8.70 0.07 -23.45
N VAL A 166 -8.87 0.67 -22.26
CA VAL A 166 -7.78 1.35 -21.54
C VAL A 166 -6.61 0.38 -21.33
N LEU A 167 -6.88 -0.82 -20.80
CA LEU A 167 -5.85 -1.83 -20.58
C LEU A 167 -5.20 -2.28 -21.89
N LEU A 168 -5.98 -2.49 -22.96
CA LEU A 168 -5.44 -2.86 -24.26
C LEU A 168 -4.47 -1.79 -24.78
N VAL A 169 -4.88 -0.53 -24.81
CA VAL A 169 -4.04 0.59 -25.28
C VAL A 169 -2.80 0.74 -24.40
N MET A 170 -2.96 0.63 -23.08
CA MET A 170 -1.84 0.68 -22.13
C MET A 170 -0.79 -0.40 -22.41
N THR A 171 -1.22 -1.64 -22.68
CA THR A 171 -0.28 -2.74 -23.00
C THR A 171 0.45 -2.50 -24.32
N ILE A 172 -0.21 -1.91 -25.33
CA ILE A 172 0.43 -1.53 -26.60
C ILE A 172 1.48 -0.44 -26.37
N ILE A 173 1.15 0.61 -25.63
CA ILE A 173 2.08 1.70 -25.31
C ILE A 173 3.33 1.17 -24.60
N ILE A 174 3.15 0.35 -23.56
CA ILE A 174 4.27 -0.25 -22.82
C ILE A 174 5.12 -1.13 -23.74
N LYS A 175 4.51 -1.96 -24.60
CA LYS A 175 5.25 -2.76 -25.58
C LYS A 175 6.09 -1.91 -26.52
N ILE A 176 5.55 -0.81 -27.02
CA ILE A 176 6.29 0.11 -27.92
C ILE A 176 7.48 0.74 -27.19
N ILE A 177 7.30 1.20 -25.94
CA ILE A 177 8.36 1.81 -25.14
C ILE A 177 9.49 0.80 -24.86
N VAL A 178 9.13 -0.44 -24.53
CA VAL A 178 10.10 -1.49 -24.18
C VAL A 178 10.69 -2.18 -25.44
N PHE A 179 10.09 -1.98 -26.61
CA PHE A 179 10.49 -2.62 -27.87
C PHE A 179 11.97 -2.41 -28.23
N PRO A 180 12.55 -1.19 -28.18
CA PRO A 180 13.96 -0.99 -28.54
C PRO A 180 14.93 -1.75 -27.62
N ALA A 181 14.60 -1.86 -26.33
CA ALA A 181 15.40 -2.63 -25.37
C ALA A 181 15.29 -4.13 -25.65
N THR A 182 14.07 -4.64 -25.82
CA THR A 182 13.84 -6.06 -26.11
C THR A 182 14.43 -6.49 -27.45
N TRP A 183 14.39 -5.66 -28.48
CA TRP A 183 15.00 -5.94 -29.79
C TRP A 183 16.50 -6.18 -29.68
N LYS A 184 17.21 -5.36 -28.89
CA LYS A 184 18.64 -5.57 -28.61
C LYS A 184 18.88 -6.92 -27.92
N THR A 185 18.04 -7.26 -26.94
CA THR A 185 18.11 -8.53 -26.22
C THR A 185 17.87 -9.72 -27.15
N TYR A 186 16.83 -9.67 -27.99
CA TYR A 186 16.54 -10.72 -28.98
C TYR A 186 17.70 -10.95 -29.95
N ARG A 187 18.29 -9.87 -30.46
CA ARG A 187 19.47 -9.95 -31.34
C ARG A 187 20.68 -10.57 -30.62
N SER A 188 20.89 -10.24 -29.35
CA SER A 188 21.97 -10.82 -28.52
C SER A 188 21.76 -12.32 -28.32
N SER A 189 20.54 -12.74 -27.93
CA SER A 189 20.20 -14.15 -27.75
C SER A 189 20.31 -14.96 -29.04
N ALA A 190 19.91 -14.39 -30.18
CA ALA A 190 20.08 -15.03 -31.48
C ALA A 190 21.56 -15.27 -31.82
N LYS A 191 22.44 -14.31 -31.53
CA LYS A 191 23.90 -14.48 -31.74
C LYS A 191 24.49 -15.59 -30.86
N MET A 192 24.12 -15.67 -29.58
CA MET A 192 24.61 -16.74 -28.70
C MET A 192 24.19 -18.13 -29.16
N ARG A 193 23.02 -18.26 -29.79
CA ARG A 193 22.51 -19.54 -30.30
C ARG A 193 23.24 -20.02 -31.56
N VAL A 194 23.80 -19.10 -32.34
CA VAL A 194 24.59 -19.41 -33.56
C VAL A 194 26.06 -19.73 -33.22
N LEU A 195 26.54 -19.29 -32.06
CA LEU A 195 27.90 -19.56 -31.56
C LEU A 195 27.99 -20.85 -30.71
N LYS A 196 26.91 -21.62 -30.63
CA LYS A 196 26.82 -22.90 -29.93
C LYS A 196 26.76 -24.02 -30.96
#